data_AF-A1ZFG1-F1
#
_entry.id   AF-A1ZFG1-F1
#
_cell.length_a   1.000
_cell.length_b   1.000
_cell.length_c   1.000
_cell.angle_alpha   90.00
_cell.angle_beta   90.00
_cell.angle_gamma   90.00
#
_symmetry.space_group_name_H-M   'P 1'
#
loop_
_entity.id
_entity.type
_entity.pdbx_description
1 polymer ?
#
loop_
_entity_poly.entity_id
_entity_poly.type
_entity_poly.pdbx_seq_one_letter_code
_entity_poly.pdbx_strand_id
1 'polypeptide(L)'
;MIVMSCWQCKTKTPTTNTSTTTKSNETKAVVDQERPVARGTIRVIAKLVKVKPINTSDRNTACSKNPCEATIAVEKIVGKGAFFVGEVNQGQQLDTYFIKTLGATKDVFPELKKHFPGLKKGDRFEADIIYSRKAANNLNYQVVSYQPLSK
;
A
#
# COMPACT_ATOMS: atom_id res chain seq x y z
N MET A 1 -64.37 -22.97 -6.03
CA MET A 1 -63.38 -23.35 -4.99
C MET A 1 -62.07 -22.69 -5.38
N ILE A 2 -61.57 -21.81 -4.50
CA ILE A 2 -60.28 -21.09 -4.47
C ILE A 2 -59.94 -20.20 -5.68
N VAL A 3 -60.27 -18.92 -5.50
CA VAL A 3 -59.58 -17.77 -6.09
C VAL A 3 -58.41 -17.43 -5.15
N MET A 4 -57.18 -17.35 -5.65
CA MET A 4 -56.00 -16.80 -4.96
C MET A 4 -55.29 -15.90 -5.98
N SER A 5 -55.48 -14.57 -5.95
CA SER A 5 -54.79 -13.57 -5.10
C SER A 5 -53.28 -13.50 -5.41
N CYS A 6 -52.87 -12.50 -6.20
CA CYS A 6 -52.27 -11.22 -5.77
C CYS A 6 -50.75 -11.28 -5.62
N TRP A 7 -50.01 -10.56 -6.48
CA TRP A 7 -49.34 -9.32 -6.07
C TRP A 7 -48.59 -8.68 -7.24
N GLN A 8 -49.00 -7.45 -7.58
CA GLN A 8 -48.20 -6.55 -8.40
C GLN A 8 -47.22 -5.78 -7.50
N CYS A 9 -45.92 -5.93 -7.75
CA CYS A 9 -44.90 -5.04 -7.19
C CYS A 9 -44.64 -3.88 -8.16
N LYS A 10 -45.19 -2.71 -7.84
CA LYS A 10 -44.80 -1.41 -8.42
C LYS A 10 -43.45 -0.99 -7.83
N THR A 11 -42.41 -0.87 -8.66
CA THR A 11 -41.13 -0.23 -8.28
C THR A 11 -41.29 1.29 -8.30
N LYS A 12 -41.20 1.92 -7.13
CA LYS A 12 -41.09 3.38 -6.99
C LYS A 12 -39.62 3.76 -6.85
N THR A 13 -39.11 4.54 -7.80
CA THR A 13 -37.95 5.42 -7.61
C THR A 13 -38.29 6.53 -6.63
N PRO A 14 -37.32 7.00 -5.82
CA PRO A 14 -37.35 8.39 -5.40
C PRO A 14 -36.01 9.12 -5.60
N THR A 15 -36.17 10.31 -6.15
CA THR A 15 -35.26 11.43 -6.37
C THR A 15 -34.84 12.13 -5.07
N THR A 16 -33.64 12.70 -5.09
CA THR A 16 -33.01 13.72 -4.22
C THR A 16 -33.94 14.76 -3.56
N ASN A 17 -33.69 15.13 -2.29
CA ASN A 17 -33.57 16.53 -1.78
C ASN A 17 -33.36 16.64 -0.24
N THR A 18 -32.28 17.36 0.13
CA THR A 18 -32.17 18.46 1.13
C THR A 18 -32.69 18.34 2.58
N SER A 19 -31.72 18.28 3.50
CA SER A 19 -31.53 19.01 4.79
C SER A 19 -32.72 19.37 5.71
N THR A 20 -32.75 18.79 6.93
CA THR A 20 -33.13 19.50 8.16
C THR A 20 -32.37 18.97 9.39
N THR A 21 -31.87 19.91 10.18
CA THR A 21 -31.06 19.82 11.41
C THR A 21 -31.77 19.11 12.58
N THR A 22 -31.08 18.24 13.31
CA THR A 22 -31.35 17.97 14.74
C THR A 22 -30.03 17.68 15.46
N LYS A 23 -29.74 18.47 16.49
CA LYS A 23 -28.55 18.36 17.34
C LYS A 23 -28.72 17.21 18.33
N SER A 24 -27.74 16.32 18.39
CA SER A 24 -27.42 15.55 19.60
C SER A 24 -25.94 15.17 19.54
N ASN A 25 -25.25 15.46 20.64
CA ASN A 25 -23.81 15.26 20.83
C ASN A 25 -23.43 13.80 20.62
N GLU A 26 -22.54 13.54 19.66
CA GLU A 26 -21.81 12.30 19.55
C GLU A 26 -20.36 12.62 19.20
N THR A 27 -19.46 12.13 20.05
CA THR A 27 -18.03 12.37 20.04
C THR A 27 -17.47 12.01 18.67
N LYS A 28 -17.00 13.02 17.93
CA LYS A 28 -16.31 12.87 16.64
C LYS A 28 -15.09 11.97 16.83
N ALA A 29 -15.25 10.67 16.61
CA ALA A 29 -14.14 9.84 16.16
C ALA A 29 -13.71 10.47 14.82
N VAL A 30 -12.48 10.97 14.78
CA VAL A 30 -11.86 11.41 13.54
C VAL A 30 -11.75 10.17 12.67
N VAL A 31 -12.71 10.00 11.75
CA VAL A 31 -12.61 9.06 10.65
C VAL A 31 -11.47 9.57 9.78
N ASP A 32 -10.26 9.09 10.04
CA ASP A 32 -9.16 9.11 9.09
C ASP A 32 -9.74 8.55 7.79
N GLN A 33 -9.94 9.39 6.78
CA GLN A 33 -10.34 8.91 5.47
C GLN A 33 -9.20 8.05 4.94
N GLU A 34 -9.35 6.74 5.11
CA GLU A 34 -8.37 5.75 4.73
C GLU A 34 -8.16 5.84 3.21
N ARG A 35 -7.01 6.38 2.80
CA ARG A 35 -6.68 6.55 1.37
C ARG A 35 -6.82 5.20 0.67
N PRO A 36 -7.62 5.09 -0.41
CA PRO A 36 -7.82 3.82 -1.09
C PRO A 36 -6.49 3.15 -1.45
N VAL A 37 -6.41 1.85 -1.20
CA VAL A 37 -5.24 1.02 -1.56
C VAL A 37 -5.49 0.38 -2.92
N ALA A 38 -4.50 0.46 -3.81
CA ALA A 38 -4.59 -0.08 -5.16
C ALA A 38 -4.81 -1.60 -5.14
N ARG A 39 -5.48 -2.14 -6.18
CA ARG A 39 -5.66 -3.59 -6.33
C ARG A 39 -4.30 -4.30 -6.36
N GLY A 40 -4.24 -5.51 -5.83
CA GLY A 40 -3.02 -6.33 -5.77
C GLY A 40 -1.94 -5.78 -4.84
N THR A 41 -2.26 -4.79 -4.00
CA THR A 41 -1.31 -4.07 -3.14
C THR A 41 -1.73 -4.12 -1.68
N ILE A 42 -0.77 -4.16 -0.77
CA ILE A 42 -0.97 -3.89 0.65
C ILE A 42 -0.20 -2.62 1.04
N ARG A 43 -0.83 -1.75 1.82
CA ARG A 43 -0.20 -0.55 2.38
C ARG A 43 0.17 -0.80 3.83
N VAL A 44 1.41 -0.53 4.19
CA VAL A 44 1.95 -0.74 5.53
C VAL A 44 2.73 0.47 6.03
N ILE A 45 2.76 0.65 7.34
CA ILE A 45 3.82 1.40 8.00
C ILE A 45 4.89 0.41 8.40
N ALA A 46 6.12 0.64 7.96
CA ALA A 46 7.24 -0.24 8.21
C ALA A 46 8.47 0.54 8.68
N LYS A 47 9.36 -0.18 9.34
CA LYS A 47 10.69 0.29 9.74
C LYS A 47 11.76 -0.43 8.96
N LEU A 48 12.75 0.31 8.45
CA LEU A 48 13.88 -0.29 7.74
C LEU A 48 14.83 -0.96 8.74
N VAL A 49 14.91 -2.28 8.74
CA VAL A 49 15.73 -3.05 9.70
C VAL A 49 17.15 -3.22 9.17
N LYS A 50 17.28 -3.59 7.90
CA LYS A 50 18.56 -3.91 7.28
C LYS A 50 18.54 -3.55 5.80
N VAL A 51 19.58 -2.90 5.33
CA VAL A 51 19.83 -2.73 3.89
C VAL A 51 20.71 -3.89 3.43
N LYS A 52 20.28 -4.64 2.41
CA LYS A 52 21.09 -5.72 1.84
C LYS A 52 22.13 -5.12 0.87
N PRO A 53 23.28 -5.80 0.69
CA PRO A 53 24.32 -5.32 -0.21
C PRO A 53 23.81 -5.20 -1.66
N ILE A 54 24.48 -4.36 -2.42
CA ILE A 54 24.23 -4.16 -3.85
C ILE A 54 24.49 -5.47 -4.59
N ASN A 55 23.56 -5.88 -5.45
CA ASN A 55 23.78 -7.02 -6.35
C ASN A 55 24.49 -6.53 -7.61
N THR A 56 25.81 -6.73 -7.66
CA THR A 56 26.65 -6.29 -8.79
C THR A 56 26.55 -7.19 -10.02
N SER A 57 25.80 -8.29 -9.95
CA SER A 57 25.66 -9.26 -11.04
C SER A 57 24.86 -8.66 -12.21
N ASP A 58 23.91 -7.77 -11.93
CA ASP A 58 23.09 -7.09 -12.93
C ASP A 58 23.68 -5.74 -13.35
N ARG A 59 24.83 -5.78 -14.06
CA ARG A 59 25.67 -4.62 -14.41
C ARG A 59 24.97 -3.43 -15.12
N ASN A 60 23.75 -3.61 -15.63
CA ASN A 60 22.98 -2.57 -16.35
C ASN A 60 21.70 -2.09 -15.64
N THR A 61 21.50 -2.43 -14.37
CA THR A 61 20.32 -1.94 -13.62
C THR A 61 20.70 -0.86 -12.62
N ALA A 62 19.77 0.01 -12.25
CA ALA A 62 19.92 0.97 -11.15
C ALA A 62 20.36 0.30 -9.83
N CYS A 63 19.98 -0.97 -9.66
CA CYS A 63 20.32 -1.82 -8.54
C CYS A 63 21.77 -2.32 -8.51
N SER A 64 22.56 -2.07 -9.56
CA SER A 64 24.01 -2.32 -9.57
C SER A 64 24.83 -1.22 -8.91
N LYS A 65 24.23 -0.04 -8.73
CA LYS A 65 24.85 1.14 -8.10
C LYS A 65 24.18 1.54 -6.80
N ASN A 66 22.97 1.05 -6.56
CA ASN A 66 22.18 1.37 -5.37
C ASN A 66 21.58 0.09 -4.80
N PRO A 67 21.45 -0.03 -3.47
CA PRO A 67 20.76 -1.17 -2.88
C PRO A 67 19.29 -1.16 -3.30
N CYS A 68 18.78 -2.32 -3.69
CA CYS A 68 17.36 -2.53 -3.99
C CYS A 68 16.73 -3.55 -3.06
N GLU A 69 17.49 -4.21 -2.20
CA GLU A 69 16.95 -5.19 -1.28
C GLU A 69 17.12 -4.73 0.16
N ALA A 70 16.12 -5.02 0.98
CA ALA A 70 16.16 -4.74 2.40
C ALA A 70 15.27 -5.68 3.19
N THR A 71 15.53 -5.74 4.49
CA THR A 71 14.62 -6.32 5.47
C THR A 71 13.85 -5.18 6.14
N ILE A 72 12.53 -5.25 6.12
CA ILE A 72 11.62 -4.30 6.75
C ILE A 72 10.87 -4.99 7.88
N ALA A 73 10.55 -4.27 8.95
CA ALA A 73 9.63 -4.72 9.99
C ALA A 73 8.28 -4.03 9.79
N VAL A 74 7.21 -4.81 9.64
CA VAL A 74 5.85 -4.27 9.47
C VAL A 74 5.32 -3.85 10.83
N GLU A 75 5.17 -2.54 11.05
CA GLU A 75 4.68 -1.98 12.31
C GLU A 75 3.15 -1.90 12.34
N LYS A 76 2.52 -1.59 11.19
CA LYS A 76 1.07 -1.48 11.06
C LYS A 76 0.63 -1.79 9.62
N ILE A 77 -0.48 -2.50 9.47
CA ILE A 77 -1.17 -2.60 8.19
C ILE A 77 -2.15 -1.42 8.09
N VAL A 78 -1.97 -0.57 7.08
CA VAL A 78 -2.83 0.59 6.82
C VAL A 78 -4.02 0.18 5.98
N GLY A 79 -3.86 -0.77 5.06
CA GLY A 79 -4.98 -1.28 4.27
C GLY A 79 -4.54 -2.32 3.27
N LYS A 80 -5.50 -3.12 2.79
CA LYS A 80 -5.29 -4.18 1.82
C LYS A 80 -6.19 -3.96 0.61
N GLY A 81 -5.58 -3.80 -0.56
CA GLY A 81 -6.30 -3.71 -1.81
C GLY A 81 -6.87 -5.06 -2.25
N ALA A 82 -7.94 -5.03 -3.03
CA ALA A 82 -8.56 -6.23 -3.58
C ALA A 82 -7.53 -7.07 -4.36
N PHE A 83 -7.63 -8.41 -4.26
CA PHE A 83 -6.74 -9.38 -4.93
C PHE A 83 -5.27 -9.39 -4.46
N PHE A 84 -4.93 -8.74 -3.34
CA PHE A 84 -3.62 -8.98 -2.73
C PHE A 84 -3.58 -10.39 -2.12
N VAL A 85 -2.69 -11.23 -2.64
CA VAL A 85 -2.56 -12.66 -2.27
C VAL A 85 -1.34 -12.96 -1.39
N GLY A 86 -0.54 -11.96 -1.03
CA GLY A 86 0.59 -12.14 -0.11
C GLY A 86 0.14 -12.28 1.35
N GLU A 87 0.99 -12.91 2.15
CA GLU A 87 0.80 -13.08 3.59
C GLU A 87 1.69 -12.09 4.34
N VAL A 88 1.08 -11.00 4.80
CA VAL A 88 1.78 -9.93 5.52
C VAL A 88 1.04 -9.67 6.83
N ASN A 89 1.74 -9.86 7.94
CA ASN A 89 1.22 -9.67 9.29
C ASN A 89 1.95 -8.53 10.01
N GLN A 90 1.25 -7.88 10.94
CA GLN A 90 1.90 -6.92 11.84
C GLN A 90 2.94 -7.62 12.72
N GLY A 91 4.08 -6.97 12.94
CA GLY A 91 5.23 -7.51 13.67
C GLY A 91 6.15 -8.41 12.83
N GLN A 92 5.73 -8.78 11.62
CA GLN A 92 6.53 -9.61 10.73
C GLN A 92 7.72 -8.84 10.14
N GLN A 93 8.87 -9.51 10.02
CA GLN A 93 9.96 -9.04 9.18
C GLN A 93 9.84 -9.63 7.77
N LEU A 94 9.96 -8.77 6.76
CA LEU A 94 9.87 -9.14 5.36
C LEU A 94 11.14 -8.74 4.64
N ASP A 95 11.71 -9.68 3.88
CA ASP A 95 12.68 -9.36 2.87
C ASP A 95 11.96 -8.86 1.62
N THR A 96 12.30 -7.65 1.20
CA THR A 96 11.61 -6.95 0.12
C THR A 96 12.58 -6.45 -0.95
N TYR A 97 12.07 -6.36 -2.17
CA TYR A 97 12.75 -5.77 -3.31
C TYR A 97 12.11 -4.42 -3.68
N PHE A 98 12.90 -3.35 -3.73
CA PHE A 98 12.49 -2.02 -4.13
C PHE A 98 12.58 -1.91 -5.65
N ILE A 99 11.44 -1.73 -6.34
CA ILE A 99 11.39 -1.77 -7.81
C ILE A 99 12.21 -0.66 -8.50
N LYS A 100 12.51 0.43 -7.79
CA LYS A 100 13.38 1.51 -8.25
C LYS A 100 14.75 1.36 -7.61
N THR A 101 14.90 1.90 -6.42
CA THR A 101 16.08 1.78 -5.55
C THR A 101 15.66 2.12 -4.11
N LEU A 102 16.43 1.65 -3.15
CA LEU A 102 16.36 2.11 -1.77
C LEU A 102 17.10 3.45 -1.57
N GLY A 103 18.05 3.76 -2.46
CA GLY A 103 18.67 5.08 -2.57
C GLY A 103 17.76 6.13 -3.20
N ALA A 104 18.19 7.39 -3.17
CA ALA A 104 17.47 8.50 -3.75
C ALA A 104 17.33 8.35 -5.27
N THR A 105 16.14 8.60 -5.81
CA THR A 105 15.88 8.39 -7.25
C THR A 105 16.04 9.63 -8.11
N LYS A 106 16.34 10.80 -7.52
CA LYS A 106 16.43 12.06 -8.27
C LYS A 106 17.45 11.99 -9.41
N ASP A 107 18.63 11.45 -9.12
CA ASP A 107 19.73 11.37 -10.09
C ASP A 107 19.74 10.04 -10.86
N VAL A 108 19.05 9.02 -10.35
CA VAL A 108 19.01 7.67 -10.92
C VAL A 108 17.88 7.51 -11.94
N PHE A 109 16.74 8.18 -11.71
CA PHE A 109 15.56 8.16 -12.55
C PHE A 109 14.98 9.58 -12.68
N PRO A 110 15.65 10.47 -13.44
CA PRO A 110 15.25 11.87 -13.57
C PRO A 110 13.87 12.04 -14.23
N GLU A 111 13.39 11.05 -14.97
CA GLU A 111 12.11 11.03 -15.66
C GLU A 111 10.89 10.72 -14.75
N LEU A 112 11.12 10.34 -13.48
CA LEU A 112 10.03 10.06 -12.55
C LEU A 112 9.30 11.34 -12.16
N LYS A 113 7.96 11.33 -12.31
CA LYS A 113 7.09 12.40 -11.81
C LYS A 113 7.20 12.63 -10.29
N LYS A 114 7.53 11.58 -9.54
CA LYS A 114 7.74 11.61 -8.09
C LYS A 114 9.06 10.92 -7.78
N HIS A 115 9.98 11.67 -7.18
CA HIS A 115 11.23 11.12 -6.70
C HIS A 115 11.06 10.58 -5.27
N PHE A 116 11.84 9.53 -4.99
CA PHE A 116 11.96 8.98 -3.67
C PHE A 116 13.28 9.47 -3.04
N PRO A 117 13.25 9.96 -1.79
CA PRO A 117 14.41 10.58 -1.15
C PRO A 117 15.47 9.57 -0.67
N GLY A 118 15.20 8.27 -0.81
CA GLY A 118 16.00 7.22 -0.20
C GLY A 118 15.57 6.90 1.23
N LEU A 119 16.00 5.74 1.73
CA LEU A 119 15.80 5.31 3.11
C LEU A 119 17.12 4.86 3.73
N LYS A 120 17.29 5.06 5.02
CA LYS A 120 18.40 4.50 5.81
C LYS A 120 17.88 3.61 6.93
N LYS A 121 18.78 2.77 7.47
CA LYS A 121 18.45 1.87 8.57
C LYS A 121 17.82 2.66 9.72
N GLY A 122 16.71 2.15 10.23
CA GLY A 122 15.95 2.75 11.34
C GLY A 122 14.89 3.77 10.91
N ASP A 123 14.84 4.16 9.63
CA ASP A 123 13.77 5.03 9.15
C ASP A 123 12.42 4.32 9.18
N ARG A 124 11.37 5.09 9.50
CA ARG A 124 9.98 4.67 9.43
C ARG A 124 9.38 5.24 8.15
N PHE A 125 8.57 4.46 7.47
CA PHE A 125 8.00 4.85 6.19
C PHE A 125 6.68 4.14 5.94
N GLU A 126 5.80 4.79 5.18
CA GLU A 126 4.64 4.15 4.58
C GLU A 126 5.08 3.54 3.24
N ALA A 127 4.63 2.31 2.95
CA ALA A 127 4.95 1.63 1.70
C ALA A 127 3.75 0.90 1.12
N ASP A 128 3.69 0.91 -0.21
CA ASP A 128 2.81 0.07 -1.01
C ASP A 128 3.59 -1.14 -1.51
N ILE A 129 3.15 -2.33 -1.13
CA ILE A 129 3.82 -3.61 -1.41
C ILE A 129 2.93 -4.47 -2.29
N ILE A 130 3.49 -5.04 -3.35
CA ILE A 130 2.83 -6.06 -4.17
C ILE A 130 3.46 -7.43 -3.92
N TYR A 131 2.69 -8.48 -4.17
CA TYR A 131 3.16 -9.87 -4.11
C TYR A 131 3.31 -10.43 -5.53
N SER A 132 4.51 -10.91 -5.88
CA SER A 132 4.80 -11.56 -7.16
C SER A 132 5.53 -12.87 -6.96
N ARG A 133 4.92 -13.98 -7.40
CA ARG A 133 5.55 -15.32 -7.40
C ARG A 133 6.73 -15.45 -8.38
N LYS A 134 6.90 -14.47 -9.27
CA LYS A 134 7.98 -14.41 -10.26
C LYS A 134 8.92 -13.23 -9.98
N ALA A 135 9.03 -12.81 -8.72
CA ALA A 135 9.78 -11.63 -8.38
C ALA A 135 11.29 -11.80 -8.59
N ALA A 136 11.97 -10.67 -8.80
CA ALA A 136 13.42 -10.62 -8.86
C ALA A 136 14.03 -11.23 -7.59
N ASN A 137 15.10 -12.02 -7.77
CA ASN A 137 15.90 -12.61 -6.70
C ASN A 137 15.12 -13.48 -5.69
N ASN A 138 14.01 -14.11 -6.12
CA ASN A 138 13.12 -14.93 -5.28
C ASN A 138 12.47 -14.16 -4.11
N LEU A 139 12.47 -12.82 -4.14
CA LEU A 139 11.83 -11.99 -3.14
C LEU A 139 10.41 -11.65 -3.54
N ASN A 140 9.45 -12.47 -3.06
CA ASN A 140 8.05 -12.35 -3.48
C ASN A 140 7.39 -11.00 -3.15
N TYR A 141 7.97 -10.19 -2.25
CA TYR A 141 7.45 -8.89 -1.85
C TYR A 141 8.22 -7.76 -2.52
N GLN A 142 7.50 -6.92 -3.28
CA GLN A 142 8.09 -5.78 -3.98
C GLN A 142 7.51 -4.46 -3.47
N VAL A 143 8.36 -3.54 -3.06
CA VAL A 143 7.99 -2.17 -2.69
C VAL A 143 7.87 -1.34 -3.96
N VAL A 144 6.63 -0.94 -4.27
CA VAL A 144 6.29 -0.17 -5.48
C VAL A 144 6.41 1.34 -5.23
N SER A 145 5.96 1.78 -4.05
CA SER A 145 6.10 3.15 -3.62
C SER A 145 6.39 3.21 -2.14
N TYR A 146 7.11 4.24 -1.71
CA TYR A 146 7.31 4.52 -0.30
C TYR A 146 7.33 6.03 -0.03
N GLN A 147 7.03 6.39 1.20
CA GLN A 147 7.13 7.75 1.71
C GLN A 147 7.69 7.71 3.14
N PRO A 148 8.84 8.35 3.42
CA PRO A 148 9.33 8.47 4.78
C PRO A 148 8.28 9.14 5.67
N LEU A 149 8.11 8.61 6.87
CA LEU A 149 7.35 9.25 7.91
C LEU A 149 8.33 10.08 8.73
N SER A 150 8.04 11.37 8.88
CA SER A 150 8.84 12.25 9.74
C SER A 150 9.00 11.64 11.13
N LYS A 151 10.22 11.72 11.67
CA LYS A 151 10.54 11.23 13.01
C LYS A 151 9.89 12.08 14.09
#